data_AF-A0A9X3HQT8-F1
#
_entry.id   AF-A0A9X3HQT8-F1
#
_cell.length_a   1.000
_cell.length_b   1.000
_cell.length_c   1.000
_cell.angle_alpha   90.00
_cell.angle_beta   90.00
_cell.angle_gamma   90.00
#
_symmetry.space_group_name_H-M   'P 1'
#
loop_
_entity.id
_entity.type
_entity.pdbx_description
1 polymer ?
#
loop_
_entity_poly.entity_id
_entity_poly.type
_entity_poly.pdbx_seq_one_letter_code
_entity_poly.pdbx_strand_id
1 'polypeptide(L)'
;MSYLPLDEYQRKWIFTHQSMPIPEHDLAQIKPMSEARAAQLWKENISAQSPDSERFSSSDWPSKESNWPDSVDWMANWEDDELGLPEEVLNHLDWQDDVTVYFCYEKYNVIETKWSIFRKHWKNFLFYDDGPILIARRRKQALWFDSEGLVQLGYRS
;
A
#
# COMPACT_ATOMS: atom_id res chain seq x y z
N MET A 1 9.98 -19.13 -5.77
CA MET A 1 8.80 -18.94 -4.92
C MET A 1 8.25 -17.53 -5.16
N SER A 2 6.93 -17.34 -5.06
CA SER A 2 6.30 -16.03 -5.31
C SER A 2 6.28 -15.11 -4.08
N TYR A 3 6.43 -15.68 -2.89
CA TYR A 3 6.40 -14.97 -1.61
C TYR A 3 7.59 -15.38 -0.75
N LEU A 4 7.95 -14.48 0.16
CA LEU A 4 8.96 -14.70 1.20
C LEU A 4 8.24 -15.03 2.52
N PRO A 5 8.79 -15.92 3.36
CA PRO A 5 8.42 -15.97 4.77
C PRO A 5 8.62 -14.59 5.40
N LEU A 6 7.72 -14.19 6.30
CA LEU A 6 7.83 -12.88 6.97
C LEU A 6 9.17 -12.72 7.71
N ASP A 7 9.73 -13.82 8.22
CA ASP A 7 11.02 -13.80 8.90
C ASP A 7 12.21 -13.45 8.01
N GLU A 8 12.09 -13.68 6.70
CA GLU A 8 13.08 -13.34 5.69
C GLU A 8 12.84 -11.94 5.08
N TYR A 9 11.72 -11.30 5.43
CA TYR A 9 11.40 -9.95 4.95
C TYR A 9 12.24 -8.90 5.68
N GLN A 10 13.03 -8.14 4.92
CA GLN A 10 13.96 -7.14 5.48
C GLN A 10 13.26 -6.09 6.37
N ARG A 11 12.04 -5.69 6.02
CA ARG A 11 11.26 -4.68 6.76
C ARG A 11 10.25 -5.31 7.73
N LYS A 12 10.42 -6.57 8.16
CA LYS A 12 9.47 -7.24 9.06
C LYS A 12 9.21 -6.51 10.37
N TRP A 13 10.15 -5.67 10.81
CA TRP A 13 10.03 -4.85 12.03
C TRP A 13 8.76 -3.98 12.04
N ILE A 14 8.24 -3.56 10.88
CA ILE A 14 6.99 -2.76 10.80
C ILE A 14 5.76 -3.58 11.22
N PHE A 15 5.81 -4.91 11.11
CA PHE A 15 4.73 -5.83 11.49
C PHE A 15 4.96 -6.52 12.84
N THR A 16 6.20 -6.48 13.34
CA THR A 16 6.59 -7.07 14.64
C THR A 16 6.90 -6.00 15.68
N HIS A 17 6.43 -4.76 15.47
CA HIS A 17 6.66 -3.65 16.39
C HIS A 17 5.86 -3.88 17.69
N GLN A 18 6.52 -3.81 18.85
CA GLN A 18 5.89 -4.18 20.14
C GLN A 18 4.73 -3.26 20.52
N SER A 19 4.73 -1.99 20.09
CA SER A 19 3.63 -1.06 20.38
C SER A 19 2.38 -1.31 19.53
N MET A 20 2.51 -1.97 18.37
CA MET A 20 1.39 -2.27 17.47
C MET A 20 1.46 -3.75 17.04
N PRO A 21 1.15 -4.67 17.97
CA PRO A 21 1.26 -6.10 17.72
C PRO A 21 0.15 -6.57 16.77
N ILE A 22 0.55 -7.31 15.74
CA ILE A 22 -0.40 -7.96 14.83
C ILE A 22 -0.59 -9.42 15.28
N PRO A 23 -1.83 -9.89 15.47
CA PRO A 23 -2.11 -11.30 15.78
C PRO A 23 -1.56 -12.25 14.72
N GLU A 24 -1.11 -13.44 15.13
CA GLU A 24 -0.51 -14.43 14.22
C GLU A 24 -1.40 -14.79 13.01
N HIS A 25 -2.71 -14.87 13.22
CA HIS A 25 -3.66 -15.17 12.14
C HIS A 25 -3.76 -14.06 11.09
N ASP A 26 -3.53 -12.81 11.49
CA ASP A 26 -3.49 -11.66 10.57
C ASP A 26 -2.11 -11.57 9.91
N LEU A 27 -1.03 -11.80 10.67
CA LEU A 27 0.34 -11.86 10.12
C LEU A 27 0.46 -12.89 9.00
N ALA A 28 -0.19 -14.06 9.13
CA ALA A 28 -0.20 -15.08 8.09
C ALA A 28 -0.85 -14.61 6.76
N GLN A 29 -1.62 -13.52 6.78
CA GLN A 29 -2.23 -12.92 5.60
C GLN A 29 -1.41 -11.76 5.01
N ILE A 30 -0.34 -11.34 5.68
CA ILE A 30 0.62 -10.34 5.18
C ILE A 30 1.71 -11.11 4.44
N LYS A 31 1.72 -11.00 3.12
CA LYS A 31 2.57 -11.83 2.25
C LYS A 31 3.54 -10.96 1.45
N PRO A 32 4.76 -10.72 1.97
CA PRO A 32 5.81 -10.08 1.20
C PRO A 32 6.12 -10.90 -0.05
N MET A 33 6.13 -10.26 -1.21
CA MET A 33 6.47 -10.92 -2.46
C MET A 33 7.99 -11.12 -2.56
N SER A 34 8.41 -12.15 -3.30
CA SER A 34 9.81 -12.21 -3.74
C SER A 34 10.10 -11.08 -4.73
N GLU A 35 11.35 -10.63 -4.81
CA GLU A 35 11.75 -9.52 -5.68
C GLU A 35 11.30 -9.72 -7.14
N ALA A 36 11.43 -10.93 -7.67
CA ALA A 36 11.01 -11.25 -9.03
C ALA A 36 9.49 -11.09 -9.22
N ARG A 37 8.69 -11.49 -8.23
CA ARG A 37 7.23 -11.37 -8.29
C ARG A 37 6.78 -9.92 -8.09
N ALA A 38 7.38 -9.21 -7.13
CA ALA A 38 7.16 -7.78 -6.90
C ALA A 38 7.46 -6.98 -8.17
N ALA A 39 8.61 -7.22 -8.81
CA ALA A 39 9.02 -6.52 -10.02
C ALA A 39 8.05 -6.75 -11.19
N GLN A 40 7.52 -7.96 -11.32
CA GLN A 40 6.51 -8.25 -12.33
C GLN A 40 5.21 -7.49 -12.04
N LEU A 41 4.73 -7.53 -10.79
CA LEU A 41 3.50 -6.82 -10.41
C LEU A 41 3.64 -5.31 -10.61
N TRP A 42 4.76 -4.74 -10.17
CA TRP A 42 5.08 -3.33 -10.36
C TRP A 42 5.09 -2.95 -11.84
N LYS A 43 5.79 -3.73 -12.68
CA LYS A 43 5.83 -3.51 -14.14
C LYS A 43 4.43 -3.51 -14.78
N GLU A 44 3.57 -4.42 -14.33
CA GLU A 44 2.22 -4.59 -14.87
C GLU A 44 1.21 -3.55 -14.36
N ASN A 45 1.41 -2.98 -13.18
CA ASN A 45 0.37 -2.20 -12.49
C ASN A 45 0.78 -0.77 -12.09
N ILE A 46 2.08 -0.48 -11.99
CA ILE A 46 2.61 0.80 -11.48
C ILE A 46 3.45 1.48 -12.55
N SER A 47 4.62 0.95 -12.88
CA SER A 47 5.52 1.53 -13.87
C SER A 47 6.39 0.48 -14.54
N ALA A 48 6.56 0.59 -15.86
CA ALA A 48 7.41 -0.32 -16.61
C ALA A 48 8.92 -0.02 -16.47
N GLN A 49 9.28 1.20 -16.06
CA GLN A 49 10.66 1.71 -16.15
C GLN A 49 11.16 2.33 -14.84
N SER A 50 10.30 2.97 -14.07
CA SER A 50 10.67 3.61 -12.82
C SER A 50 10.71 2.58 -11.69
N PRO A 51 11.75 2.59 -10.84
CA PRO A 51 11.89 1.64 -9.75
C PRO A 51 11.10 2.01 -8.48
N ASP A 52 10.76 3.29 -8.31
CA ASP A 52 10.15 3.86 -7.11
C ASP A 52 9.33 5.11 -7.48
N SER A 53 8.64 5.66 -6.48
CA SER A 53 7.72 6.79 -6.61
C SER A 53 8.41 8.12 -6.93
N GLU A 54 9.59 8.35 -6.35
CA GLU A 54 10.39 9.56 -6.57
C GLU A 54 10.90 9.66 -8.02
N ARG A 55 11.06 8.52 -8.69
CA ARG A 55 11.63 8.44 -10.04
C ARG A 55 10.59 8.17 -11.13
N PHE A 56 9.31 8.39 -10.86
CA PHE A 56 8.30 8.26 -11.91
C PHE A 56 8.58 9.20 -13.09
N SER A 57 8.43 8.66 -14.28
CA SER A 57 8.53 9.40 -15.53
C SER A 57 7.18 9.97 -15.94
N SER A 58 7.17 10.97 -16.83
CA SER A 58 5.94 11.52 -17.40
C SER A 58 5.05 10.51 -18.14
N SER A 59 5.59 9.34 -18.52
CA SER A 59 4.80 8.27 -19.14
C SER A 59 4.12 7.34 -18.13
N ASP A 60 4.55 7.34 -16.87
CA ASP A 60 3.93 6.52 -15.84
C ASP A 60 2.59 7.12 -15.41
N TRP A 61 1.60 6.26 -15.19
CA TRP A 61 0.27 6.75 -14.83
C TRP A 61 0.24 7.49 -13.49
N PRO A 62 1.05 7.16 -12.46
CA PRO A 62 1.05 7.95 -11.22
C PRO A 62 1.51 9.40 -11.43
N SER A 63 2.33 9.69 -12.45
CA SER A 63 2.78 11.07 -12.75
C SER A 63 1.72 11.95 -13.42
N LYS A 64 0.54 11.41 -13.73
CA LYS A 64 -0.54 12.18 -14.36
C LYS A 64 -1.46 12.71 -13.27
N GLU A 65 -1.41 14.02 -13.01
CA GLU A 65 -2.30 14.69 -12.04
C GLU A 65 -3.78 14.37 -12.27
N SER A 66 -4.22 14.20 -13.53
CA SER A 66 -5.59 13.82 -13.86
C SER A 66 -6.05 12.47 -13.28
N ASN A 67 -5.11 11.63 -12.85
CA ASN A 67 -5.42 10.36 -12.20
C ASN A 67 -5.68 10.50 -10.69
N TRP A 68 -5.43 11.69 -10.11
CA TRP A 68 -5.50 11.97 -8.67
C TRP A 68 -6.44 13.17 -8.41
N PRO A 69 -7.76 12.99 -8.51
CA PRO A 69 -8.73 14.08 -8.34
C PRO A 69 -8.74 14.71 -6.94
N ASP A 70 -8.41 13.93 -5.90
CA ASP A 70 -8.58 14.34 -4.51
C ASP A 70 -7.35 13.95 -3.66
N SER A 71 -7.18 14.64 -2.53
CA SER A 71 -6.15 14.35 -1.53
C SER A 71 -6.71 14.53 -0.12
N VAL A 72 -6.27 13.70 0.82
CA VAL A 72 -6.76 13.65 2.20
C VAL A 72 -5.58 13.58 3.16
N ASP A 73 -5.69 14.25 4.30
CA ASP A 73 -4.73 14.10 5.41
C ASP A 73 -5.03 12.79 6.17
N TRP A 74 -4.21 11.76 5.95
CA TRP A 74 -4.34 10.50 6.67
C TRP A 74 -3.70 10.56 8.05
N MET A 75 -2.72 11.45 8.24
CA MET A 75 -1.98 11.60 9.49
C MET A 75 -2.85 12.20 10.60
N ALA A 76 -3.90 12.93 10.24
CA ALA A 76 -4.93 13.40 11.16
C ALA A 76 -5.51 12.29 12.06
N ASN A 77 -5.59 11.05 11.56
CA ASN A 77 -6.09 9.88 12.31
C ASN A 77 -4.98 9.04 12.96
N TRP A 78 -3.70 9.44 12.84
CA TRP A 78 -2.57 8.61 13.26
C TRP A 78 -2.49 8.40 14.78
N GLU A 79 -2.71 9.45 15.56
CA GLU A 79 -2.57 9.43 17.03
C GLU A 79 -3.77 8.79 17.75
N ASP A 80 -4.89 8.58 17.04
CA ASP A 80 -6.10 8.00 17.61
C ASP A 80 -6.18 6.51 17.25
N ASP A 81 -6.25 5.64 18.26
CA ASP A 81 -6.31 4.19 18.07
C ASP A 81 -7.73 3.66 17.78
N GLU A 82 -8.76 4.47 18.01
CA GLU A 82 -10.13 4.16 17.65
C GLU A 82 -10.45 4.59 16.21
N LEU A 83 -9.74 5.61 15.70
CA LEU A 83 -9.87 6.06 14.32
C LEU A 83 -9.08 5.16 13.35
N GLY A 84 -9.78 4.67 12.33
CA GLY A 84 -9.16 4.00 11.18
C GLY A 84 -8.59 5.00 10.18
N LEU A 85 -8.44 4.56 8.92
CA LEU A 85 -8.22 5.49 7.81
C LEU A 85 -9.35 6.54 7.73
N PRO A 86 -9.06 7.76 7.24
CA PRO A 86 -10.08 8.79 7.04
C PRO A 86 -11.30 8.29 6.25
N GLU A 87 -12.48 8.81 6.57
CA GLU A 87 -13.74 8.36 5.96
C GLU A 87 -13.73 8.59 4.45
N GLU A 88 -13.09 9.66 3.98
CA GLU A 88 -12.92 10.01 2.58
C GLU A 88 -12.13 8.94 1.81
N VAL A 89 -11.09 8.37 2.44
CA VAL A 89 -10.33 7.24 1.88
C VAL A 89 -11.25 6.02 1.74
N LEU A 90 -12.04 5.73 2.79
CA LEU A 90 -12.95 4.59 2.81
C LEU A 90 -14.09 4.75 1.78
N ASN A 91 -14.61 5.96 1.62
CA ASN A 91 -15.68 6.29 0.68
C ASN A 91 -15.20 6.23 -0.78
N HIS A 92 -13.94 6.57 -1.06
CA HIS A 92 -13.33 6.38 -2.38
C HIS A 92 -13.12 4.90 -2.71
N LEU A 93 -12.76 4.09 -1.72
CA LEU A 93 -12.49 2.67 -1.85
C LEU A 93 -13.74 1.80 -1.63
N ASP A 94 -14.52 1.56 -2.68
CA ASP A 94 -15.62 0.57 -2.68
C ASP A 94 -15.11 -0.89 -2.77
N TRP A 95 -14.25 -1.29 -1.85
CA TRP A 95 -13.64 -2.61 -1.79
C TRP A 95 -14.25 -3.47 -0.68
N GLN A 96 -14.60 -4.71 -1.02
CA GLN A 96 -15.04 -5.71 -0.04
C GLN A 96 -13.85 -6.24 0.78
N ASP A 97 -14.11 -6.71 1.99
CA ASP A 97 -13.08 -7.15 2.94
C ASP A 97 -12.13 -8.23 2.40
N ASP A 98 -12.62 -9.11 1.52
CA ASP A 98 -11.87 -10.23 0.95
C ASP A 98 -11.07 -9.85 -0.31
N VAL A 99 -11.18 -8.62 -0.77
CA VAL A 99 -10.44 -8.11 -1.93
C VAL A 99 -8.95 -8.20 -1.66
N THR A 100 -8.21 -8.83 -2.57
CA THR A 100 -6.75 -8.83 -2.52
C THR A 100 -6.22 -7.45 -2.89
N VAL A 101 -5.40 -6.89 -2.01
CA VAL A 101 -4.73 -5.61 -2.18
C VAL A 101 -3.22 -5.81 -2.24
N TYR A 102 -2.54 -4.86 -2.89
CA TYR A 102 -1.10 -4.82 -3.03
C TYR A 102 -0.62 -3.46 -2.52
N PHE A 103 0.24 -3.49 -1.52
CA PHE A 103 0.91 -2.31 -1.00
C PHE A 103 2.31 -2.27 -1.61
N CYS A 104 2.52 -1.34 -2.53
CA CYS A 104 3.69 -1.25 -3.38
C CYS A 104 4.60 -0.14 -2.88
N TYR A 105 5.60 -0.48 -2.06
CA TYR A 105 6.61 0.50 -1.62
C TYR A 105 7.54 0.90 -2.76
N GLU A 106 8.01 -0.10 -3.51
CA GLU A 106 8.92 0.07 -4.66
C GLU A 106 8.92 -1.21 -5.51
N LYS A 107 9.59 -1.18 -6.65
CA LYS A 107 9.62 -2.26 -7.64
C LYS A 107 9.92 -3.64 -7.06
N TYR A 108 10.82 -3.75 -6.08
CA TYR A 108 11.23 -5.03 -5.49
C TYR A 108 10.60 -5.29 -4.12
N ASN A 109 9.74 -4.39 -3.64
CA ASN A 109 9.10 -4.50 -2.34
C ASN A 109 7.58 -4.24 -2.47
N VAL A 110 6.85 -5.35 -2.59
CA VAL A 110 5.39 -5.35 -2.66
C VAL A 110 4.86 -6.35 -1.62
N ILE A 111 3.85 -5.94 -0.88
CA ILE A 111 3.13 -6.81 0.05
C ILE A 111 1.75 -7.11 -0.50
N GLU A 112 1.40 -8.39 -0.59
CA GLU A 112 0.04 -8.83 -0.85
C GLU A 112 -0.69 -9.08 0.47
N THR A 113 -1.92 -8.57 0.58
CA THR A 113 -2.80 -8.92 1.70
C THR A 113 -4.28 -8.79 1.30
N LYS A 114 -5.18 -8.87 2.28
CA LYS A 114 -6.61 -8.58 2.12
C LYS A 114 -6.92 -7.15 2.53
N TRP A 115 -7.91 -6.54 1.90
CA TRP A 115 -8.35 -5.18 2.23
C TRP A 115 -8.68 -5.05 3.73
N SER A 116 -9.39 -6.02 4.30
CA SER A 116 -9.70 -6.03 5.74
C SER A 116 -8.45 -6.02 6.63
N ILE A 117 -7.39 -6.73 6.23
CA ILE A 117 -6.12 -6.81 6.96
C ILE A 117 -5.35 -5.51 6.86
N PHE A 118 -5.28 -4.92 5.66
CA PHE A 118 -4.67 -3.60 5.49
C PHE A 118 -5.42 -2.54 6.31
N ARG A 119 -6.76 -2.48 6.20
CA ARG A 119 -7.58 -1.50 6.92
C ARG A 119 -7.43 -1.61 8.43
N LYS A 120 -7.35 -2.83 8.97
CA LYS A 120 -7.19 -3.08 10.40
C LYS A 120 -5.80 -2.69 10.92
N HIS A 121 -4.76 -2.91 10.12
CA HIS A 121 -3.36 -2.71 10.52
C HIS A 121 -2.66 -1.62 9.72
N TRP A 122 -3.42 -0.62 9.26
CA TRP A 122 -2.97 0.39 8.29
C TRP A 122 -1.73 1.16 8.79
N LYS A 123 -1.67 1.47 10.09
CA LYS A 123 -0.53 2.12 10.73
C LYS A 123 0.77 1.33 10.54
N ASN A 124 0.73 0.00 10.67
CA ASN A 124 1.91 -0.85 10.45
C ASN A 124 2.45 -0.74 9.02
N PHE A 125 1.57 -0.61 8.02
CA PHE A 125 1.99 -0.44 6.63
C PHE A 125 2.61 0.94 6.37
N LEU A 126 2.09 1.98 7.04
CA LEU A 126 2.53 3.37 6.89
C LEU A 126 3.69 3.78 7.81
N PHE A 127 4.24 2.89 8.64
CA PHE A 127 5.55 3.14 9.26
C PHE A 127 6.67 3.40 8.23
N TYR A 128 6.45 3.01 6.98
CA TYR A 128 7.29 3.34 5.85
C TYR A 128 6.41 4.00 4.77
N ASP A 129 6.09 5.27 4.95
CA ASP A 129 5.18 6.07 4.11
C ASP A 129 5.87 6.80 2.95
N ASP A 130 7.11 6.42 2.63
CA ASP A 130 7.91 7.02 1.57
C ASP A 130 7.42 6.65 0.16
N GLY A 131 6.28 7.24 -0.22
CA GLY A 131 5.66 7.11 -1.53
C GLY A 131 4.98 5.77 -1.88
N PRO A 132 4.48 4.92 -0.94
CA PRO A 132 3.86 3.67 -1.32
C PRO A 132 2.52 3.89 -2.03
N ILE A 133 2.23 3.01 -2.99
CA ILE A 133 0.96 3.00 -3.71
C ILE A 133 0.16 1.75 -3.32
N LEU A 134 -1.08 1.96 -2.86
CA LEU A 134 -2.04 0.89 -2.61
C LEU A 134 -2.93 0.69 -3.83
N ILE A 135 -3.00 -0.55 -4.31
CA ILE A 135 -3.91 -0.95 -5.40
C ILE A 135 -4.64 -2.24 -5.05
N ALA A 136 -5.80 -2.46 -5.64
CA ALA A 136 -6.54 -3.72 -5.49
C ALA A 136 -6.60 -4.53 -6.79
N ARG A 137 -6.63 -5.86 -6.63
CA ARG A 137 -6.80 -6.80 -7.73
C ARG A 137 -8.12 -6.51 -8.45
N ARG A 138 -8.05 -6.24 -9.76
CA ARG A 138 -9.20 -5.95 -10.65
C ARG A 138 -10.02 -4.71 -10.25
N ARG A 139 -9.43 -3.75 -9.53
CA ARG A 139 -10.07 -2.46 -9.18
C ARG A 139 -9.29 -1.32 -9.80
N LYS A 140 -9.97 -0.26 -10.23
CA LYS A 140 -9.29 0.91 -10.81
C LYS A 140 -8.75 1.86 -9.75
N GLN A 141 -9.40 1.93 -8.59
CA GLN A 141 -8.99 2.81 -7.51
C GLN A 141 -7.55 2.52 -7.06
N ALA A 142 -6.86 3.58 -6.68
CA ALA A 142 -5.54 3.56 -6.09
C ALA A 142 -5.43 4.64 -5.01
N LEU A 143 -4.56 4.41 -4.05
CA LEU A 143 -4.09 5.42 -3.11
C LEU A 143 -2.59 5.61 -3.28
N TRP A 144 -2.11 6.84 -3.14
CA TRP A 144 -0.68 7.12 -3.10
C TRP A 144 -0.38 7.97 -1.87
N PHE A 145 0.35 7.38 -0.92
CA PHE A 145 0.73 8.03 0.33
C PHE A 145 2.04 8.77 0.15
N ASP A 146 2.18 9.91 0.83
CA ASP A 146 3.44 10.64 0.95
C ASP A 146 3.86 10.81 2.42
N SER A 147 5.12 11.22 2.59
CA SER A 147 5.75 11.45 3.89
C SER A 147 5.34 12.77 4.55
N GLU A 148 4.52 13.60 3.88
CA GLU A 148 3.93 14.81 4.45
C GLU A 148 2.60 14.53 5.16
N GLY A 149 2.15 13.27 5.16
CA GLY A 149 0.91 12.85 5.82
C GLY A 149 -0.33 12.96 4.93
N LEU A 150 -0.15 13.17 3.63
CA LEU A 150 -1.24 13.19 2.66
C LEU A 150 -1.34 11.88 1.91
N VAL A 151 -2.56 11.57 1.46
CA VAL A 151 -2.85 10.45 0.57
C VAL A 151 -3.67 10.95 -0.60
N GLN A 152 -3.14 10.74 -1.80
CA GLN A 152 -3.84 11.03 -3.04
C GLN A 152 -4.83 9.90 -3.35
N LEU A 153 -6.06 10.27 -3.68
CA LEU A 153 -7.13 9.36 -4.08
C LEU A 153 -7.22 9.35 -5.59
N GLY A 154 -7.06 8.19 -6.22
CA GLY A 154 -6.96 8.14 -7.68
C GLY A 154 -7.44 6.89 -8.36
N TYR A 155 -7.22 6.86 -9.67
CA TYR A 155 -7.59 5.77 -10.57
C TYR A 155 -6.44 5.43 -11.52
N ARG A 156 -6.17 4.13 -11.66
CA ARG A 156 -5.21 3.59 -12.63
C ARG A 156 -5.72 3.76 -14.06
N SER A 157 -4.84 4.18 -14.96
CA SER A 157 -5.11 4.36 -16.40
C SER A 157 -4.59 3.21 -17.26
#